data_AF-A2E0I7-F1
#
_entry.id   AF-A2E0I7-F1
#
_cell.length_a   1.000
_cell.length_b   1.000
_cell.length_c   1.000
_cell.angle_alpha   90.00
_cell.angle_beta   90.00
_cell.angle_gamma   90.00
#
_symmetry.space_group_name_H-M   'P 1'
#
loop_
_entity.id
_entity.type
_entity.pdbx_description
1 polymer ?
#
loop_
_entity_poly.entity_id
_entity_poly.type
_entity_poly.pdbx_seq_one_letter_code
_entity_poly.pdbx_strand_id
1 'polypeptide(L)'
;MKNSLLKYIYSSVTAGTTLLAYLISYFLTFEYKDLIDMFFGTYMISDGILFMANDAIVEALVKYPFDFLLSLIVFTALTFYAFISDSLALLDDTLLVKCDMINNAPILSNDDKLPEVDENIKFNFLDNIIYVFLLGVAFLESASFAMYIAKYEGLYKNLPFIIPVRFVRFICISYIFRDTNVSSLWYFVIAILNTIVIAVLGMLNPFMALSYCQSIYGTTSSLLLGCFIYFGATAIHNSFISLAHSRWYSVLIGIAGFSIPSIFHFFIEN
;
A
#
# COMPACT_ATOMS: atom_id res chain seq x y z
N MET A 1 13.95 1.71 -34.44
CA MET A 1 14.52 2.87 -33.70
C MET A 1 13.48 3.75 -33.01
N LYS A 2 12.34 4.10 -33.63
CA LYS A 2 11.32 4.95 -32.97
C LYS A 2 10.72 4.30 -31.71
N ASN A 3 10.38 3.01 -31.78
CA ASN A 3 9.79 2.27 -30.66
C ASN A 3 10.77 1.99 -29.51
N SER A 4 12.07 1.90 -29.77
CA SER A 4 13.06 1.71 -28.70
C SER A 4 13.25 3.00 -27.90
N LEU A 5 13.35 4.16 -28.58
CA LEU A 5 13.47 5.46 -27.91
C LEU A 5 12.27 5.75 -27.00
N LEU A 6 11.05 5.48 -27.48
CA LEU A 6 9.81 5.65 -26.70
C LEU A 6 9.84 4.80 -25.43
N LYS A 7 10.23 3.53 -25.50
CA LYS A 7 10.36 2.64 -24.32
C LYS A 7 11.31 3.19 -23.26
N TYR A 8 12.45 3.75 -23.68
CA TYR A 8 13.40 4.39 -22.77
C TYR A 8 12.82 5.64 -22.11
N ILE A 9 12.17 6.52 -22.89
CA ILE A 9 11.55 7.74 -22.36
C ILE A 9 10.49 7.37 -21.32
N TYR A 10 9.62 6.41 -21.60
CA TYR A 10 8.56 6.02 -20.68
C TYR A 10 9.07 5.34 -19.41
N SER A 11 10.02 4.41 -19.53
CA SER A 11 10.63 3.78 -18.36
C SER A 11 11.27 4.82 -17.45
N SER A 12 11.95 5.83 -18.02
CA SER A 12 12.53 6.96 -17.27
C SER A 12 11.48 7.85 -16.63
N VAL A 13 10.38 8.17 -17.33
CA VAL A 13 9.27 8.97 -16.76
C VAL A 13 8.64 8.23 -15.59
N THR A 14 8.30 6.94 -15.74
CA THR A 14 7.69 6.13 -14.68
C THR A 14 8.63 5.96 -13.48
N ALA A 15 9.93 5.72 -13.73
CA ALA A 15 10.93 5.65 -12.67
C ALA A 15 11.03 7.00 -11.92
N GLY A 16 11.05 8.10 -12.64
CA GLY A 16 11.05 9.46 -12.09
C GLY A 16 9.81 9.78 -11.26
N THR A 17 8.61 9.42 -11.74
CA THR A 17 7.37 9.64 -10.97
C THR A 17 7.30 8.76 -9.73
N THR A 18 7.80 7.53 -9.80
CA THR A 18 7.90 6.64 -8.64
C THR A 18 8.81 7.26 -7.57
N LEU A 19 10.00 7.70 -7.96
CA LEU A 19 10.94 8.36 -7.04
C LEU A 19 10.33 9.64 -6.44
N LEU A 20 9.69 10.44 -7.27
CA LEU A 20 9.04 11.67 -6.85
C LEU A 20 7.92 11.42 -5.83
N ALA A 21 7.13 10.34 -6.01
CA ALA A 21 6.09 9.95 -5.05
C ALA A 21 6.68 9.65 -3.66
N TYR A 22 7.77 8.87 -3.61
CA TYR A 22 8.47 8.58 -2.35
C TYR A 22 9.08 9.86 -1.74
N LEU A 23 9.70 10.73 -2.55
CA LEU A 23 10.26 11.99 -2.05
C LEU A 23 9.19 12.91 -1.48
N ILE A 24 8.08 13.10 -2.19
CA ILE A 24 6.97 13.95 -1.74
C ILE A 24 6.35 13.38 -0.47
N SER A 25 6.11 12.07 -0.40
CA SER A 25 5.54 11.43 0.80
C SER A 25 6.46 11.57 2.03
N TYR A 26 7.78 11.56 1.83
CA TYR A 26 8.74 11.82 2.91
C TYR A 26 8.57 13.23 3.52
N PHE A 27 8.43 14.26 2.68
CA PHE A 27 8.32 15.66 3.15
C PHE A 27 6.89 16.07 3.53
N LEU A 28 5.87 15.29 3.20
CA LEU A 28 4.47 15.59 3.52
C LEU A 28 4.16 15.38 5.00
N THR A 29 4.45 16.36 5.84
CA THR A 29 3.94 16.36 7.21
C THR A 29 2.48 16.80 7.23
N PHE A 30 1.63 16.03 7.89
CA PHE A 30 0.21 16.29 7.91
C PHE A 30 -0.27 16.64 9.31
N GLU A 31 -0.80 17.85 9.47
CA GLU A 31 -1.36 18.32 10.76
C GLU A 31 -2.62 17.55 11.16
N TYR A 32 -3.38 17.03 10.18
CA TYR A 32 -4.61 16.28 10.40
C TYR A 32 -4.46 14.81 9.96
N LYS A 33 -3.65 14.05 10.72
CA LYS A 33 -3.32 12.65 10.42
C LYS A 33 -4.57 11.81 10.12
N ASP A 34 -5.57 11.85 11.00
CA ASP A 34 -6.77 11.00 10.89
C ASP A 34 -7.61 11.28 9.63
N LEU A 35 -7.70 12.54 9.21
CA LEU A 35 -8.43 12.88 7.99
C LEU A 35 -7.72 12.33 6.74
N ILE A 36 -6.40 12.21 6.81
CA ILE A 36 -5.57 11.78 5.70
C ILE A 36 -5.45 10.27 5.65
N ASP A 37 -5.39 9.62 6.81
CA ASP A 37 -5.61 8.18 6.95
C ASP A 37 -6.96 7.80 6.35
N MET A 38 -8.01 8.58 6.63
CA MET A 38 -9.31 8.35 6.03
C MET A 38 -9.33 8.57 4.51
N PHE A 39 -8.69 9.63 4.01
CA PHE A 39 -8.57 9.88 2.56
C PHE A 39 -7.81 8.77 1.84
N PHE A 40 -6.63 8.40 2.34
CA PHE A 40 -5.83 7.34 1.75
C PHE A 40 -6.53 6.00 1.90
N GLY A 41 -7.19 5.74 3.03
CA GLY A 41 -7.93 4.52 3.22
C GLY A 41 -9.09 4.37 2.26
N THR A 42 -9.90 5.41 2.04
CA THR A 42 -10.98 5.36 1.04
C THR A 42 -10.47 5.32 -0.38
N TYR A 43 -9.36 6.01 -0.69
CA TYR A 43 -8.70 5.89 -1.98
C TYR A 43 -8.24 4.46 -2.26
N MET A 44 -7.55 3.82 -1.31
CA MET A 44 -7.03 2.45 -1.44
C MET A 44 -8.14 1.42 -1.60
N ILE A 45 -9.23 1.55 -0.84
CA ILE A 45 -10.41 0.68 -1.00
C ILE A 45 -11.07 0.90 -2.36
N SER A 46 -11.28 2.17 -2.75
CA SER A 46 -11.92 2.48 -4.03
C SER A 46 -11.12 1.96 -5.22
N ASP A 47 -9.81 2.21 -5.23
CA ASP A 47 -8.89 1.68 -6.23
C ASP A 47 -8.89 0.14 -6.23
N GLY A 48 -8.86 -0.47 -5.05
CA GLY A 48 -9.02 -1.92 -4.85
C GLY A 48 -10.27 -2.49 -5.51
N ILE A 49 -11.44 -1.97 -5.13
CA ILE A 49 -12.75 -2.43 -5.59
C ILE A 49 -12.95 -2.17 -7.08
N LEU A 50 -12.53 -1.02 -7.58
CA LEU A 50 -12.73 -0.63 -8.97
C LEU A 50 -11.98 -1.58 -9.92
N PHE A 51 -10.70 -1.83 -9.65
CA PHE A 51 -9.92 -2.78 -10.45
C PHE A 51 -10.48 -4.21 -10.33
N MET A 52 -10.83 -4.63 -9.12
CA MET A 52 -11.48 -5.92 -8.88
C MET A 52 -12.80 -6.10 -9.63
N ALA A 53 -13.64 -5.07 -9.69
CA ALA A 53 -14.92 -5.12 -10.37
C ALA A 53 -14.75 -5.23 -11.89
N ASN A 54 -13.81 -4.49 -12.48
CA ASN A 54 -13.55 -4.55 -13.91
C ASN A 54 -12.94 -5.88 -14.33
N ASP A 55 -11.96 -6.39 -13.57
CA ASP A 55 -11.37 -7.69 -13.83
C ASP A 55 -12.43 -8.80 -13.69
N ALA A 56 -13.31 -8.73 -12.68
CA ALA A 56 -14.39 -9.68 -12.51
C ALA A 56 -15.41 -9.66 -13.67
N ILE A 57 -15.78 -8.47 -14.19
CA ILE A 57 -16.73 -8.34 -15.31
C ILE A 57 -16.11 -8.85 -16.61
N VAL A 58 -14.85 -8.48 -16.88
CA VAL A 58 -14.13 -8.89 -18.09
C VAL A 58 -13.82 -10.38 -18.08
N GLU A 59 -13.40 -10.92 -16.93
CA GLU A 59 -13.07 -12.34 -16.81
C GLU A 59 -14.32 -13.21 -16.76
N ALA A 60 -15.38 -12.88 -16.01
CA ALA A 60 -16.56 -13.74 -15.88
C ALA A 60 -17.27 -14.07 -17.20
N LEU A 61 -17.04 -13.27 -18.25
CA LEU A 61 -17.56 -13.51 -19.60
C LEU A 61 -16.74 -14.55 -20.40
N VAL A 62 -15.50 -14.84 -20.01
CA VAL A 62 -14.54 -15.64 -20.81
C VAL A 62 -13.75 -16.69 -19.99
N LYS A 63 -13.50 -16.46 -18.69
CA LYS A 63 -12.66 -17.27 -17.77
C LYS A 63 -13.12 -17.12 -16.31
N TYR A 64 -12.51 -17.90 -15.41
CA TYR A 64 -12.77 -17.78 -13.97
C TYR A 64 -12.05 -16.54 -13.38
N PRO A 65 -12.67 -15.75 -12.49
CA PRO A 65 -12.13 -14.46 -12.01
C PRO A 65 -11.03 -14.67 -10.95
N PHE A 66 -9.86 -15.13 -11.40
CA PHE A 66 -8.78 -15.58 -10.52
C PHE A 66 -8.13 -14.42 -9.76
N ASP A 67 -7.94 -13.30 -10.43
CA ASP A 67 -7.29 -12.10 -9.89
C ASP A 67 -8.15 -11.44 -8.79
N PHE A 68 -9.47 -11.47 -8.94
CA PHE A 68 -10.42 -11.08 -7.89
C PHE A 68 -10.30 -11.98 -6.65
N LEU A 69 -10.37 -13.29 -6.84
CA LEU A 69 -10.31 -14.26 -5.74
C LEU A 69 -9.00 -14.15 -4.98
N LEU A 70 -7.88 -14.00 -5.70
CA LEU A 70 -6.56 -13.85 -5.11
C LEU A 70 -6.49 -12.62 -4.20
N SER A 71 -7.04 -11.50 -4.65
CA SER A 71 -7.07 -10.27 -3.85
C SER A 71 -7.90 -10.43 -2.57
N LEU A 72 -9.05 -11.09 -2.64
CA LEU A 72 -9.88 -11.42 -1.48
C LEU A 72 -9.18 -12.37 -0.51
N ILE A 73 -8.46 -13.37 -1.02
CA ILE A 73 -7.68 -14.30 -0.19
C ILE A 73 -6.62 -13.53 0.59
N VAL A 74 -5.88 -12.63 -0.07
CA VAL A 74 -4.85 -11.79 0.60
C VAL A 74 -5.47 -10.89 1.66
N PHE A 75 -6.54 -10.16 1.32
CA PHE A 75 -7.24 -9.31 2.27
C PHE A 75 -7.67 -10.13 3.50
N THR A 76 -8.33 -11.26 3.28
CA THR A 76 -8.83 -12.13 4.35
C THR A 76 -7.69 -12.68 5.22
N ALA A 77 -6.60 -13.12 4.59
CA ALA A 77 -5.44 -13.65 5.30
C ALA A 77 -4.76 -12.60 6.17
N LEU A 78 -4.58 -11.37 5.66
CA LEU A 78 -3.99 -10.27 6.42
C LEU A 78 -4.90 -9.84 7.58
N THR A 79 -6.21 -9.74 7.36
CA THR A 79 -7.18 -9.45 8.42
C THR A 79 -7.18 -10.53 9.50
N PHE A 80 -7.13 -11.81 9.11
CA PHE A 80 -7.09 -12.92 10.06
C PHE A 80 -5.79 -12.95 10.86
N TYR A 81 -4.65 -12.69 10.18
CA TYR A 81 -3.35 -12.57 10.85
C TYR A 81 -3.36 -11.44 11.89
N ALA A 82 -3.83 -10.25 11.51
CA ALA A 82 -3.93 -9.10 12.42
C ALA A 82 -4.82 -9.43 13.63
N PHE A 83 -5.98 -10.03 13.39
CA PHE A 83 -6.88 -10.47 14.45
C PHE A 83 -6.22 -11.45 15.44
N ILE A 84 -5.47 -12.44 14.94
CA ILE A 84 -4.73 -13.38 15.80
C ILE A 84 -3.64 -12.65 16.59
N SER A 85 -2.85 -11.80 15.92
CA SER A 85 -1.76 -11.05 16.53
C SER A 85 -2.27 -10.17 17.67
N ASP A 86 -3.33 -9.41 17.44
CA ASP A 86 -3.94 -8.53 18.44
C ASP A 86 -4.54 -9.34 19.59
N SER A 87 -5.17 -10.49 19.30
CA SER A 87 -5.73 -11.38 20.31
C SER A 87 -4.65 -12.00 21.20
N LEU A 88 -3.49 -12.34 20.63
CA LEU A 88 -2.34 -12.86 21.38
C LEU A 88 -1.71 -11.77 22.25
N ALA A 89 -1.56 -10.56 21.72
CA ALA A 89 -1.04 -9.41 22.48
C ALA A 89 -1.95 -9.10 23.70
N LEU A 90 -3.27 -9.07 23.51
CA LEU A 90 -4.23 -8.91 24.60
C LEU A 90 -4.15 -10.03 25.65
N LEU A 91 -3.86 -11.26 25.22
CA LEU A 91 -3.71 -12.40 26.12
C LEU A 91 -2.41 -12.30 26.94
N ASP A 92 -1.32 -11.86 26.33
CA ASP A 92 -0.05 -11.64 27.00
C ASP A 92 -0.14 -10.47 28.00
N ASP A 93 -0.76 -9.35 27.61
CA ASP A 93 -0.97 -8.20 28.51
C ASP A 93 -1.84 -8.59 29.73
N THR A 94 -2.90 -9.37 29.52
CA THR A 94 -3.76 -9.81 30.63
C THR A 94 -3.09 -10.84 31.54
N LEU A 95 -2.13 -11.62 31.05
CA LEU A 95 -1.31 -12.52 31.86
C LEU A 95 -0.23 -11.78 32.64
N LEU A 96 0.42 -10.78 32.02
CA LEU A 96 1.41 -9.91 32.65
C LEU A 96 0.79 -9.09 33.78
N VAL A 97 -0.37 -8.46 33.55
CA VAL A 97 -1.11 -7.71 34.58
C VAL A 97 -1.51 -8.61 35.76
N LYS A 98 -1.91 -9.87 35.51
CA LYS A 98 -2.23 -10.81 36.59
C LYS A 98 -0.98 -11.24 37.38
N CYS A 99 0.17 -11.37 36.74
CA CYS A 99 1.42 -11.70 37.43
C CYS A 99 1.92 -10.54 38.29
N ASP A 100 1.81 -9.29 37.79
CA ASP A 100 2.17 -8.10 38.55
C ASP A 100 1.23 -7.85 39.74
N MET A 101 -0.07 -8.13 39.59
CA MET A 101 -1.03 -8.03 40.72
C MET A 101 -0.83 -9.11 41.79
N ILE A 102 -0.26 -10.27 41.46
CA ILE A 102 0.07 -11.31 42.45
C ILE A 102 1.31 -10.93 43.26
N ASN A 103 2.25 -10.15 42.68
CA ASN A 103 3.48 -9.74 43.36
C ASN A 103 3.43 -8.34 43.98
N ASN A 104 2.49 -7.46 43.59
CA ASN A 104 2.40 -6.09 44.09
C ASN A 104 1.02 -5.76 44.68
N ALA A 105 0.87 -5.97 45.98
CA ALA A 105 -0.04 -5.25 46.85
C ALA A 105 0.79 -4.35 47.80
N PRO A 106 0.26 -3.19 48.24
CA PRO A 106 0.74 -1.88 47.81
C PRO A 106 1.84 -1.31 48.70
N ILE A 107 2.84 -0.68 48.07
CA ILE A 107 3.59 0.41 48.69
C ILE A 107 3.42 1.63 47.78
N LEU A 108 2.40 2.42 48.09
CA LEU A 108 2.32 3.81 47.65
C LEU A 108 3.43 4.59 48.37
N SER A 109 4.57 4.73 47.73
CA SER A 109 5.54 5.79 48.06
C SER A 109 5.78 6.64 46.82
N ASN A 110 5.48 7.93 46.99
CA ASN A 110 5.68 9.00 46.02
C ASN A 110 7.13 9.07 45.51
N ASP A 111 7.27 9.65 44.31
CA ASP A 111 8.50 10.15 43.68
C ASP A 111 9.35 9.21 42.82
N ASP A 112 8.74 8.24 42.13
CA ASP A 112 9.38 7.68 40.94
C ASP A 112 8.94 8.46 39.70
N LYS A 113 9.81 9.39 39.28
CA LYS A 113 9.81 9.87 37.90
C LYS A 113 9.86 8.62 37.01
N LEU A 114 8.77 8.37 36.30
CA LEU A 114 8.73 7.37 35.23
C LEU A 114 10.00 7.55 34.40
N PRO A 115 10.84 6.51 34.24
CA PRO A 115 11.98 6.61 33.36
C PRO A 115 11.42 7.01 31.99
N GLU A 116 11.89 8.14 31.44
CA GLU A 116 11.78 8.39 30.01
C GLU A 116 12.51 7.22 29.35
N VAL A 117 11.75 6.18 28.99
CA VAL A 117 12.23 5.11 28.15
C VAL A 117 12.50 5.80 26.83
N ASP A 118 13.79 6.08 26.59
CA ASP A 118 14.28 6.50 25.29
C ASP A 118 14.08 5.31 24.35
N GLU A 119 12.83 5.18 23.90
CA GLU A 119 12.31 4.14 23.04
C GLU A 119 12.90 4.36 21.65
N ASN A 120 14.19 4.03 21.51
CA ASN A 120 14.71 3.55 20.24
C ASN A 120 14.01 2.21 19.98
N ILE A 121 12.73 2.26 19.60
CA ILE A 121 11.93 1.12 19.14
C ILE A 121 12.67 0.58 17.93
N LYS A 122 13.52 -0.42 18.15
CA LYS A 122 14.17 -1.14 17.06
C LYS A 122 13.06 -1.85 16.31
N PHE A 123 12.98 -1.59 15.01
CA PHE A 123 12.07 -2.32 14.12
C PHE A 123 12.23 -3.82 14.34
N ASN A 124 11.23 -4.45 14.93
CA ASN A 124 11.17 -5.89 15.06
C ASN A 124 10.47 -6.44 13.82
N PHE A 125 11.16 -7.32 13.10
CA PHE A 125 10.70 -7.86 11.84
C PHE A 125 9.41 -8.67 11.97
N LEU A 126 9.26 -9.41 13.07
CA LEU A 126 8.07 -10.22 13.33
C LEU A 126 6.85 -9.35 13.61
N ASP A 127 7.03 -8.28 14.38
CA ASP A 127 5.95 -7.37 14.76
C ASP A 127 5.45 -6.54 13.56
N ASN A 128 6.25 -6.42 12.50
CA ASN A 128 5.95 -5.63 11.32
C ASN A 128 5.77 -6.48 10.04
N ILE A 129 5.48 -7.77 10.18
CA ILE A 129 5.46 -8.71 9.04
C ILE A 129 4.46 -8.31 7.95
N ILE A 130 3.34 -7.67 8.32
CA ILE A 130 2.30 -7.21 7.38
C ILE A 130 2.86 -6.09 6.49
N TYR A 131 3.66 -5.18 7.04
CA TYR A 131 4.34 -4.12 6.29
C TYR A 131 5.47 -4.69 5.43
N VAL A 132 6.22 -5.66 5.93
CA VAL A 132 7.23 -6.38 5.13
C VAL A 132 6.58 -7.08 3.93
N PHE A 133 5.41 -7.69 4.13
CA PHE A 133 4.64 -8.31 3.06
C PHE A 133 4.22 -7.27 2.00
N LEU A 134 3.66 -6.13 2.43
CA LEU A 134 3.33 -5.02 1.53
C LEU A 134 4.55 -4.59 0.70
N LEU A 135 5.72 -4.51 1.33
CA LEU A 135 6.95 -4.09 0.67
C LEU A 135 7.36 -5.06 -0.43
N GLY A 136 7.34 -6.36 -0.12
CA GLY A 136 7.65 -7.42 -1.08
C GLY A 136 6.69 -7.41 -2.26
N VAL A 137 5.39 -7.27 -2.00
CA VAL A 137 4.37 -7.20 -3.07
C VAL A 137 4.52 -5.95 -3.91
N ALA A 138 4.76 -4.77 -3.32
CA ALA A 138 4.98 -3.53 -4.04
C ALA A 138 6.23 -3.57 -4.93
N PHE A 139 7.29 -4.24 -4.47
CA PHE A 139 8.49 -4.47 -5.27
C PHE A 139 8.23 -5.39 -6.46
N LEU A 140 7.54 -6.51 -6.24
CA LEU A 140 7.17 -7.45 -7.29
C LEU A 140 6.23 -6.82 -8.33
N GLU A 141 5.30 -5.98 -7.89
CA GLU A 141 4.40 -5.22 -8.76
C GLU A 141 5.17 -4.18 -9.59
N SER A 142 6.14 -3.49 -8.99
CA SER A 142 7.00 -2.54 -9.71
C SER A 142 7.82 -3.26 -10.80
N ALA A 143 8.35 -4.44 -10.48
CA ALA A 143 9.05 -5.28 -11.44
C ALA A 143 8.12 -5.75 -12.57
N SER A 144 6.95 -6.30 -12.24
CA SER A 144 6.01 -6.83 -13.22
C SER A 144 5.45 -5.74 -14.15
N PHE A 145 5.17 -4.55 -13.63
CA PHE A 145 4.74 -3.41 -14.43
C PHE A 145 5.80 -2.95 -15.43
N ALA A 146 7.06 -2.92 -15.00
CA ALA A 146 8.17 -2.58 -15.88
C ALA A 146 8.25 -3.56 -17.07
N MET A 147 8.12 -4.87 -16.79
CA MET A 147 8.05 -5.90 -17.81
C MET A 147 6.84 -5.73 -18.74
N TYR A 148 5.70 -5.29 -18.20
CA TYR A 148 4.47 -5.09 -18.95
C TYR A 148 4.56 -3.89 -19.93
N ILE A 149 5.01 -2.71 -19.46
CA ILE A 149 5.21 -1.52 -20.30
C ILE A 149 6.19 -1.78 -21.45
N ALA A 150 7.28 -2.51 -21.20
CA ALA A 150 8.32 -2.78 -22.18
C ALA A 150 7.78 -3.52 -23.43
N LYS A 151 6.73 -4.31 -23.22
CA LYS A 151 6.15 -5.22 -24.22
C LYS A 151 4.93 -4.67 -24.93
N TYR A 152 4.10 -3.88 -24.24
CA TYR A 152 2.79 -3.53 -24.76
C TYR A 152 2.78 -2.11 -25.37
N GLU A 153 2.96 -2.03 -26.69
CA GLU A 153 3.02 -0.76 -27.42
C GLU A 153 1.67 -0.01 -27.46
N GLY A 154 0.55 -0.69 -27.20
CA GLY A 154 -0.78 -0.08 -27.15
C GLY A 154 -1.05 0.75 -25.88
N LEU A 155 -0.27 0.56 -24.82
CA LEU A 155 -0.47 1.22 -23.52
C LEU A 155 -0.02 2.68 -23.53
N TYR A 156 0.75 3.08 -24.53
CA TYR A 156 1.30 4.44 -24.59
C TYR A 156 0.23 5.52 -24.63
N LYS A 157 -0.95 5.22 -25.16
CA LYS A 157 -2.09 6.15 -25.17
C LYS A 157 -2.69 6.36 -23.77
N ASN A 158 -2.61 5.34 -22.92
CA ASN A 158 -3.22 5.34 -21.58
C ASN A 158 -2.21 5.73 -20.49
N LEU A 159 -0.91 5.83 -20.82
CA LEU A 159 0.15 6.22 -19.88
C LEU A 159 -0.11 7.54 -19.13
N PRO A 160 -0.64 8.62 -19.76
CA PRO A 160 -0.96 9.85 -19.05
C PRO A 160 -1.95 9.68 -17.90
N PHE A 161 -2.75 8.61 -17.90
CA PHE A 161 -3.70 8.28 -16.85
C PHE A 161 -3.14 7.26 -15.85
N ILE A 162 -2.38 6.27 -16.34
CA ILE A 162 -1.76 5.23 -15.51
C ILE A 162 -0.70 5.83 -14.58
N ILE A 163 0.11 6.78 -15.06
CA ILE A 163 1.20 7.37 -14.29
C ILE A 163 0.68 8.14 -13.04
N PRO A 164 -0.31 9.04 -13.13
CA PRO A 164 -0.91 9.69 -11.96
C PRO A 164 -1.52 8.70 -10.96
N VAL A 165 -2.24 7.68 -11.41
CA VAL A 165 -2.83 6.67 -10.50
C VAL A 165 -1.72 5.97 -9.72
N ARG A 166 -0.67 5.50 -10.40
CA ARG A 166 0.49 4.88 -9.74
C ARG A 166 1.21 5.83 -8.79
N PHE A 167 1.34 7.10 -9.16
CA PHE A 167 1.93 8.10 -8.29
C PHE A 167 1.19 8.19 -6.96
N VAL A 168 -0.15 8.22 -6.98
CA VAL A 168 -0.96 8.21 -5.75
C VAL A 168 -0.83 6.88 -5.00
N ARG A 169 -0.82 5.73 -5.70
CA ARG A 169 -0.57 4.42 -5.05
C ARG A 169 0.75 4.40 -4.28
N PHE A 170 1.83 4.90 -4.88
CA PHE A 170 3.12 4.96 -4.21
C PHE A 170 3.14 5.97 -3.06
N ILE A 171 2.38 7.07 -3.12
CA ILE A 171 2.16 7.94 -1.96
C ILE A 171 1.51 7.17 -0.81
N CYS A 172 0.45 6.39 -1.07
CA CYS A 172 -0.23 5.61 -0.05
C CYS A 172 0.71 4.57 0.60
N ILE A 173 1.43 3.78 -0.23
CA ILE A 173 2.41 2.79 0.26
C ILE A 173 3.49 3.47 1.11
N SER A 174 4.03 4.58 0.61
CA SER A 174 5.04 5.36 1.31
C SER A 174 4.56 5.90 2.65
N TYR A 175 3.32 6.38 2.67
CA TYR A 175 2.69 6.92 3.86
C TYR A 175 2.55 5.85 4.94
N ILE A 176 2.08 4.66 4.56
CA ILE A 176 2.00 3.49 5.44
C ILE A 176 3.38 3.13 6.00
N PHE A 177 4.43 3.11 5.17
CA PHE A 177 5.78 2.80 5.64
C PHE A 177 6.36 3.85 6.59
N ARG A 178 6.06 5.13 6.38
CA ARG A 178 6.56 6.18 7.26
C ARG A 178 6.04 6.01 8.68
N ASP A 179 4.80 5.57 8.83
CA ASP A 179 4.19 5.32 10.14
C ASP A 179 4.81 4.14 10.89
N THR A 180 5.58 3.28 10.22
CA THR A 180 6.15 2.04 10.80
C THR A 180 7.48 2.20 11.56
N ASN A 181 7.85 3.41 11.99
CA ASN A 181 9.15 3.71 12.64
C ASN A 181 10.38 3.17 11.89
N VAL A 182 10.25 2.92 10.58
CA VAL A 182 11.37 2.51 9.73
C VAL A 182 12.31 3.70 9.62
N SER A 183 13.62 3.46 9.82
CA SER A 183 14.58 4.56 9.71
C SER A 183 14.50 5.21 8.34
N SER A 184 14.61 6.54 8.30
CA SER A 184 14.52 7.32 7.06
C SER A 184 15.45 6.81 5.96
N LEU A 185 16.60 6.24 6.33
CA LEU A 185 17.55 5.63 5.40
C LEU A 185 16.96 4.42 4.66
N TRP A 186 16.28 3.51 5.35
CA TRP A 186 15.67 2.33 4.74
C TRP A 186 14.53 2.69 3.78
N TYR A 187 13.76 3.72 4.12
CA TYR A 187 12.74 4.26 3.23
C TYR A 187 13.33 4.72 1.89
N PHE A 188 14.44 5.48 1.92
CA PHE A 188 15.12 5.90 0.70
C PHE A 188 15.75 4.73 -0.08
N VAL A 189 16.29 3.73 0.62
CA VAL A 189 16.81 2.51 -0.03
C VAL A 189 15.72 1.80 -0.81
N ILE A 190 14.54 1.63 -0.22
CA ILE A 190 13.37 1.02 -0.87
C ILE A 190 12.93 1.83 -2.10
N ALA A 191 12.83 3.15 -1.95
CA ALA A 191 12.44 4.04 -3.05
C ALA A 191 13.40 3.91 -4.24
N ILE A 192 14.71 3.97 -3.97
CA ILE A 192 15.75 3.84 -4.99
C ILE A 192 15.71 2.47 -5.64
N LEU A 193 15.55 1.40 -4.87
CA LEU A 193 15.46 0.03 -5.40
C LEU A 193 14.26 -0.11 -6.35
N ASN A 194 13.07 0.35 -5.96
CA ASN A 194 11.89 0.30 -6.82
C ASN A 194 12.09 1.12 -8.11
N THR A 195 12.66 2.31 -8.00
CA THR A 195 12.99 3.16 -9.16
C THR A 195 13.98 2.47 -10.11
N ILE A 196 15.05 1.87 -9.59
CA ILE A 196 16.06 1.15 -10.38
C ILE A 196 15.40 -0.05 -11.07
N VAL A 197 14.57 -0.81 -10.36
CA VAL A 197 13.87 -1.97 -10.92
C VAL A 197 13.00 -1.56 -12.11
N ILE A 198 12.22 -0.49 -11.98
CA ILE A 198 11.38 0.00 -13.07
C ILE A 198 12.22 0.42 -14.27
N ALA A 199 13.30 1.16 -14.03
CA ALA A 199 14.19 1.62 -15.09
C ALA A 199 14.90 0.45 -15.79
N VAL A 200 15.50 -0.47 -15.03
CA VAL A 200 16.33 -1.55 -15.56
C VAL A 200 15.48 -2.64 -16.22
N LEU A 201 14.46 -3.17 -15.54
CA LEU A 201 13.62 -4.23 -16.10
C LEU A 201 12.75 -3.74 -17.26
N GLY A 202 12.29 -2.48 -17.20
CA GLY A 202 11.53 -1.86 -18.30
C GLY A 202 12.36 -1.71 -19.58
N MET A 203 13.68 -1.51 -19.45
CA MET A 203 14.59 -1.40 -20.59
C MET A 203 15.06 -2.77 -21.11
N LEU A 204 15.27 -3.74 -20.23
CA LEU A 204 15.98 -4.99 -20.54
C LEU A 204 15.08 -6.17 -20.89
N ASN A 205 13.75 -6.07 -20.75
CA ASN A 205 12.88 -7.23 -20.90
C ASN A 205 12.06 -7.34 -22.21
N PRO A 206 12.61 -7.08 -23.42
CA PRO A 206 11.90 -7.36 -24.67
C PRO A 206 11.95 -8.84 -25.07
N PHE A 207 12.33 -9.78 -24.20
CA PHE A 207 12.49 -11.21 -24.55
C PHE A 207 11.40 -12.15 -24.01
N MET A 208 10.53 -11.72 -23.09
CA MET A 208 9.44 -12.56 -22.57
C MET A 208 8.19 -12.60 -23.47
N ALA A 209 7.35 -13.63 -23.34
CA ALA A 209 6.05 -13.64 -24.01
C ALA A 209 5.08 -12.63 -23.37
N LEU A 210 4.28 -11.93 -24.17
CA LEU A 210 3.34 -10.92 -23.65
C LEU A 210 2.32 -11.51 -22.67
N SER A 211 1.81 -12.72 -22.96
CA SER A 211 0.88 -13.44 -22.08
C SER A 211 1.47 -13.73 -20.70
N TYR A 212 2.78 -14.01 -20.65
CA TYR A 212 3.49 -14.23 -19.39
C TYR A 212 3.63 -12.93 -18.59
N CYS A 213 3.99 -11.83 -19.26
CA CYS A 213 4.04 -10.51 -18.62
C CYS A 213 2.66 -10.10 -18.07
N GLN A 214 1.58 -10.32 -18.83
CA GLN A 214 0.21 -10.04 -18.40
C GLN A 214 -0.17 -10.86 -17.17
N SER A 215 0.12 -12.17 -17.18
CA SER A 215 -0.20 -13.04 -16.04
C SER A 215 0.56 -12.65 -14.78
N ILE A 216 1.87 -12.40 -14.86
CA ILE A 216 2.64 -11.94 -13.69
C ILE A 216 2.12 -10.60 -13.20
N TYR A 217 1.91 -9.65 -14.12
CA TYR A 217 1.42 -8.32 -13.76
C TYR A 217 0.05 -8.38 -13.09
N GLY A 218 -0.91 -9.14 -13.65
CA GLY A 218 -2.23 -9.39 -13.06
C GLY A 218 -2.11 -9.94 -11.64
N THR A 219 -1.42 -11.07 -11.49
CA THR A 219 -1.22 -11.71 -10.17
C THR A 219 -0.59 -10.75 -9.15
N THR A 220 0.52 -10.07 -9.48
CA THR A 220 1.17 -9.15 -8.54
C THR A 220 0.31 -7.92 -8.22
N SER A 221 -0.46 -7.42 -9.19
CA SER A 221 -1.40 -6.31 -8.98
C SER A 221 -2.53 -6.74 -8.06
N SER A 222 -3.10 -7.93 -8.25
CA SER A 222 -4.13 -8.50 -7.36
C SER A 222 -3.65 -8.67 -5.92
N LEU A 223 -2.43 -9.17 -5.73
CA LEU A 223 -1.83 -9.25 -4.39
C LEU A 223 -1.74 -7.85 -3.76
N LEU A 224 -1.31 -6.83 -4.52
CA LEU A 224 -1.21 -5.46 -4.05
C LEU A 224 -2.59 -4.87 -3.71
N LEU A 225 -3.60 -5.12 -4.54
CA LEU A 225 -4.97 -4.68 -4.30
C LEU A 225 -5.55 -5.31 -3.03
N GLY A 226 -5.28 -6.59 -2.78
CA GLY A 226 -5.66 -7.24 -1.52
C GLY A 226 -5.02 -6.57 -0.30
N CYS A 227 -3.74 -6.19 -0.40
CA CYS A 227 -3.09 -5.38 0.64
C CYS A 227 -3.76 -4.01 0.79
N PHE A 228 -4.12 -3.36 -0.31
CA PHE A 228 -4.72 -2.04 -0.31
C PHE A 228 -6.09 -2.02 0.38
N ILE A 229 -6.92 -3.03 0.13
CA ILE A 229 -8.19 -3.17 0.85
C ILE A 229 -7.93 -3.36 2.35
N TYR A 230 -6.94 -4.18 2.74
CA TYR A 230 -6.60 -4.41 4.14
C TYR A 230 -6.14 -3.11 4.85
N PHE A 231 -5.12 -2.45 4.32
CA PHE A 231 -4.59 -1.22 4.92
C PHE A 231 -5.60 -0.08 4.85
N GLY A 232 -6.38 0.01 3.78
CA GLY A 232 -7.41 1.02 3.65
C GLY A 232 -8.55 0.83 4.64
N ALA A 233 -9.00 -0.41 4.87
CA ALA A 233 -10.00 -0.71 5.89
C ALA A 233 -9.48 -0.39 7.30
N THR A 234 -8.22 -0.72 7.58
CA THR A 234 -7.57 -0.44 8.87
C THR A 234 -7.45 1.06 9.11
N ALA A 235 -6.99 1.83 8.11
CA ALA A 235 -6.88 3.28 8.19
C ALA A 235 -8.24 3.93 8.46
N ILE A 236 -9.28 3.58 7.69
CA ILE A 236 -10.65 4.09 7.91
C ILE A 236 -11.15 3.73 9.30
N HIS A 237 -10.95 2.50 9.76
CA HIS A 237 -11.41 2.05 11.06
C HIS A 237 -10.79 2.87 12.20
N ASN A 238 -9.46 3.01 12.18
CA ASN A 238 -8.72 3.75 13.20
C ASN A 238 -9.11 5.23 13.22
N SER A 239 -9.25 5.86 12.05
CA SER A 239 -9.63 7.27 11.94
C SER A 239 -11.09 7.54 12.31
N PHE A 240 -12.00 6.60 12.07
CA PHE A 240 -13.40 6.75 12.47
C PHE A 240 -13.57 6.74 13.99
N ILE A 241 -12.75 5.96 14.69
CA ILE A 241 -12.75 5.89 16.16
C ILE A 241 -12.27 7.22 16.75
N SER A 242 -11.23 7.82 16.18
CA SER A 242 -10.65 9.07 16.68
C SER A 242 -11.47 10.32 16.33
N LEU A 243 -12.09 10.37 15.13
CA LEU A 243 -12.82 11.53 14.61
C LEU A 243 -14.30 11.62 15.07
N ALA A 244 -14.62 11.09 16.26
CA ALA A 244 -16.00 10.98 16.75
C ALA A 244 -16.80 12.30 16.72
N HIS A 245 -16.12 13.45 16.81
CA HIS A 245 -16.71 14.80 16.82
C HIS A 245 -16.80 15.51 15.45
N SER A 246 -16.12 15.03 14.41
CA SER A 246 -16.07 15.68 13.07
C SER A 246 -16.52 14.76 11.94
N ARG A 247 -17.58 13.98 12.18
CA ARG A 247 -18.08 12.92 11.28
C ARG A 247 -18.48 13.41 9.88
N TRP A 248 -18.94 14.64 9.72
CA TRP A 248 -19.34 15.16 8.40
C TRP A 248 -18.14 15.48 7.50
N TYR A 249 -17.08 16.05 8.08
CA TYR A 249 -15.84 16.30 7.35
C TYR A 249 -15.17 14.99 6.94
N SER A 250 -15.20 13.99 7.82
CA SER A 250 -14.66 12.66 7.55
C SER A 250 -15.42 11.99 6.38
N VAL A 251 -16.76 12.07 6.36
CA VAL A 251 -17.59 11.57 5.24
C VAL A 251 -17.26 12.29 3.92
N LEU A 252 -17.12 13.61 3.90
CA LEU A 252 -16.79 14.37 2.68
C LEU A 252 -15.42 13.97 2.12
N ILE A 253 -14.43 13.82 3.00
CA ILE A 253 -13.09 13.34 2.62
C ILE A 253 -13.15 11.89 2.12
N GLY A 254 -13.98 11.07 2.75
CA GLY A 254 -14.24 9.71 2.30
C GLY A 254 -14.80 9.66 0.89
N ILE A 255 -15.81 10.48 0.58
CA ILE A 255 -16.39 10.62 -0.77
C ILE A 255 -15.32 11.07 -1.77
N ALA A 256 -14.49 12.05 -1.41
CA ALA A 256 -13.42 12.53 -2.28
C ALA A 256 -12.42 11.41 -2.61
N GLY A 257 -11.97 10.65 -1.60
CA GLY A 257 -11.08 9.50 -1.80
C GLY A 257 -11.70 8.41 -2.67
N PHE A 258 -13.01 8.13 -2.51
CA PHE A 258 -13.73 7.17 -3.35
C PHE A 258 -13.89 7.63 -4.80
N SER A 259 -14.07 8.93 -5.04
CA SER A 259 -14.40 9.47 -6.36
C SER A 259 -13.19 9.53 -7.29
N ILE A 260 -11.99 9.73 -6.75
CA ILE A 260 -10.77 9.94 -7.56
C ILE A 260 -10.46 8.73 -8.46
N PRO A 261 -10.34 7.48 -7.95
CA PRO A 261 -10.09 6.32 -8.81
C PRO A 261 -11.14 6.14 -9.91
N SER A 262 -12.42 6.33 -9.56
CA SER A 262 -13.55 6.21 -10.50
C SER A 262 -13.49 7.22 -11.65
N ILE A 263 -13.10 8.47 -11.37
CA ILE A 263 -12.92 9.51 -12.39
C ILE A 263 -11.77 9.14 -13.33
N PHE A 264 -10.63 8.72 -12.79
CA PHE A 264 -9.49 8.31 -13.62
C PHE A 264 -9.82 7.12 -14.51
N HIS A 265 -10.59 6.16 -14.00
CA HIS A 265 -11.00 4.99 -14.77
C HIS A 265 -11.93 5.35 -15.93
N PHE A 266 -12.91 6.22 -15.70
CA PHE A 266 -13.79 6.70 -16.77
C PHE A 266 -13.02 7.29 -17.96
N PHE A 267 -11.90 7.96 -17.72
CA PHE A 267 -11.03 8.50 -18.77
C PHE A 267 -10.09 7.48 -19.41
N ILE A 268 -9.85 6.33 -18.78
CA ILE A 268 -9.05 5.25 -19.37
C ILE A 268 -9.89 4.43 -20.36
N GLU A 269 -11.19 4.29 -20.10
CA GLU A 269 -12.10 3.49 -20.93
C GLU A 269 -12.66 4.25 -22.15
N ASN A 270 -12.67 5.59 -22.12
CA ASN A 270 -13.23 6.46 -23.18
C ASN A 270 -12.14 7.25 -23.91
#